data_AF-A0A6B3P2W7-F1
#
_entry.id   AF-A0A6B3P2W7-F1
#
_cell.length_a   1.000
_cell.length_b   1.000
_cell.length_c   1.000
_cell.angle_alpha   90.00
_cell.angle_beta   90.00
_cell.angle_gamma   90.00
#
_symmetry.space_group_name_H-M   'P 1'
#
loop_
_entity.id
_entity.type
_entity.pdbx_description
1 polymer ?
#
loop_
_entity_poly.entity_id
_entity_poly.type
_entity_poly.pdbx_seq_one_letter_code
_entity_poly.pdbx_strand_id
1 'polypeptide(L)'
;MLRQKGVDVDEITCIGCKHCAHVAHNTFYIESEHGRARVFQQDGDPEELIQEAIDTCPVDCIHWVDYTKLNTLEEERKYQVIPIAGSLVDSGAARIASHRNKQNADKKKI
;
A
#
# COMPACT_ATOMS: atom_id res chain seq x y z
N MET A 1 -11.01 -22.53 -6.39
CA MET A 1 -10.21 -21.72 -7.35
C MET A 1 -9.13 -21.02 -6.55
N LEU A 2 -7.89 -20.95 -7.06
CA LEU A 2 -6.80 -20.17 -6.46
C LEU A 2 -6.82 -18.75 -7.03
N ARG A 3 -6.60 -17.74 -6.18
CA ARG A 3 -6.55 -16.32 -6.55
C ARG A 3 -5.34 -16.04 -7.44
N GLN A 4 -5.54 -15.27 -8.52
CA GLN A 4 -4.46 -14.90 -9.46
C GLN A 4 -3.89 -13.50 -9.22
N LYS A 5 -4.73 -12.54 -8.81
CA LYS A 5 -4.35 -11.14 -8.56
C LYS A 5 -4.75 -10.70 -7.17
N GLY A 6 -3.98 -9.83 -6.53
CA GLY A 6 -4.35 -9.11 -5.33
C GLY A 6 -4.39 -7.60 -5.58
N VAL A 7 -4.95 -6.84 -4.64
CA VAL A 7 -4.89 -5.38 -4.64
C VAL A 7 -3.87 -4.92 -3.59
N ASP A 8 -3.06 -3.93 -3.94
CA ASP A 8 -2.00 -3.35 -3.12
C ASP A 8 -2.11 -1.82 -3.10
N VAL A 9 -1.61 -1.19 -2.03
CA VAL A 9 -1.57 0.27 -1.89
C VAL A 9 -0.12 0.74 -1.70
N ASP A 10 0.36 1.61 -2.58
CA ASP A 10 1.64 2.30 -2.39
C ASP A 10 1.49 3.38 -1.30
N GLU A 11 1.85 3.03 -0.06
CA GLU A 11 1.77 3.91 1.12
C GLU A 11 2.64 5.17 1.01
N ILE A 12 3.70 5.15 0.21
CA ILE A 12 4.57 6.33 0.02
C ILE A 12 3.88 7.36 -0.88
N THR A 13 3.07 6.91 -1.83
CA THR A 13 2.28 7.77 -2.73
C THR A 13 0.94 8.13 -2.13
N CYS A 14 0.36 7.26 -1.30
CA CYS A 14 -0.94 7.48 -0.69
C CYS A 14 -0.97 8.77 0.13
N ILE A 15 -1.96 9.62 -0.11
CA ILE A 15 -2.14 10.89 0.62
C ILE A 15 -3.15 10.79 1.76
N GLY A 16 -3.78 9.63 1.97
CA GLY A 16 -4.76 9.44 3.03
C GLY A 16 -6.10 10.14 2.80
N CYS A 17 -6.57 10.24 1.54
CA CYS A 17 -7.85 10.89 1.20
C CYS A 17 -9.09 10.13 1.69
N LYS A 18 -8.92 8.87 2.12
CA LYS A 18 -9.94 7.98 2.71
C LYS A 18 -11.04 7.49 1.77
N HIS A 19 -11.05 7.89 0.51
CA HIS A 19 -12.11 7.53 -0.41
C HIS A 19 -12.24 6.01 -0.62
N CYS A 20 -11.12 5.30 -0.80
CA CYS A 20 -11.12 3.84 -0.93
C CYS A 20 -11.73 3.10 0.27
N ALA A 21 -11.49 3.60 1.49
CA ALA A 21 -12.06 3.05 2.72
C ALA A 21 -13.55 3.36 2.89
N HIS A 22 -14.11 4.32 2.14
CA HIS A 22 -15.56 4.56 2.08
C HIS A 22 -16.24 3.73 0.99
N VAL A 23 -15.59 3.59 -0.18
CA VAL A 23 -16.14 2.85 -1.33
C VAL A 23 -16.11 1.33 -1.09
N ALA A 24 -14.98 0.79 -0.63
CA ALA A 24 -14.76 -0.64 -0.39
C ALA A 24 -14.23 -0.86 1.04
N HIS A 25 -15.11 -0.61 2.00
CA HIS A 25 -14.79 -0.56 3.44
C HIS A 25 -14.46 -1.93 4.06
N ASN A 26 -14.78 -3.04 3.38
CA ASN A 26 -14.38 -4.37 3.82
C ASN A 26 -13.01 -4.78 3.24
N THR A 27 -12.46 -4.01 2.30
CA THR A 27 -11.17 -4.28 1.64
C THR A 27 -10.09 -3.34 2.14
N PHE A 28 -10.40 -2.05 2.24
CA PHE A 28 -9.45 -0.99 2.61
C PHE A 28 -9.72 -0.42 3.99
N TYR A 29 -8.65 -0.05 4.68
CA TYR A 29 -8.71 0.72 5.92
C TYR A 29 -7.63 1.81 5.92
N ILE A 30 -7.77 2.78 6.84
CA ILE A 30 -6.76 3.81 7.05
C ILE A 30 -5.96 3.45 8.30
N GLU A 31 -4.66 3.23 8.13
CA GLU A 31 -3.77 2.98 9.26
C GLU A 31 -3.53 4.27 10.06
N SER A 32 -3.34 4.12 11.38
CA SER A 32 -3.36 5.23 12.33
C SER A 32 -2.05 6.00 12.45
N GLU A 33 -0.92 5.39 12.12
CA GLU A 33 0.41 5.94 12.37
C GLU A 33 0.76 7.04 11.35
N HIS A 34 0.47 6.81 10.06
CA HIS A 34 0.81 7.75 8.98
C HIS A 34 -0.41 8.22 8.19
N GLY A 35 -1.61 7.74 8.52
CA GLY A 35 -2.86 8.09 7.84
C GLY A 35 -2.94 7.57 6.40
N ARG A 36 -2.24 6.48 6.07
CA ARG A 36 -2.22 5.86 4.74
C ARG A 36 -3.31 4.79 4.61
N ALA A 37 -3.73 4.55 3.38
CA ALA A 37 -4.62 3.43 3.11
C ALA A 37 -3.83 2.11 3.07
N ARG A 38 -4.46 1.03 3.51
CA ARG A 38 -3.94 -0.35 3.42
C ARG A 38 -5.06 -1.30 3.06
N VAL A 39 -4.70 -2.42 2.46
CA VAL A 39 -5.61 -3.53 2.18
C VAL A 39 -5.53 -4.52 3.34
N PHE A 40 -6.65 -4.82 3.99
CA PHE A 40 -6.69 -5.81 5.08
C PHE A 40 -7.36 -7.12 4.68
N GLN A 41 -8.27 -7.07 3.70
CA GLN A 41 -8.96 -8.25 3.21
C GLN A 41 -9.13 -8.18 1.71
N GLN A 42 -8.45 -9.10 1.02
CA GLN A 42 -8.38 -9.10 -0.44
C GLN A 42 -9.72 -9.47 -1.13
N ASP A 43 -10.64 -10.13 -0.40
CA ASP A 43 -11.97 -10.57 -0.85
C ASP A 43 -13.10 -9.94 0.00
N GLY A 44 -12.85 -8.77 0.59
CA GLY A 44 -13.81 -8.14 1.49
C GLY A 44 -15.02 -7.55 0.76
N ASP A 45 -14.80 -7.02 -0.43
CA ASP A 45 -15.83 -6.40 -1.28
C ASP A 45 -15.84 -7.00 -2.70
N PRO A 46 -16.93 -6.81 -3.46
CA PRO A 46 -16.97 -7.15 -4.88
C PRO A 46 -15.85 -6.45 -5.66
N GLU A 47 -15.30 -7.15 -6.67
CA GLU A 47 -14.23 -6.62 -7.52
C GLU A 47 -14.61 -5.28 -8.17
N GLU A 48 -15.89 -5.06 -8.46
CA GLU A 48 -16.41 -3.80 -9.00
C GLU A 48 -16.17 -2.61 -8.05
N LEU A 49 -16.39 -2.79 -6.74
CA LEU A 49 -16.13 -1.73 -5.75
C LEU A 49 -14.62 -1.52 -5.53
N ILE A 50 -13.83 -2.60 -5.60
CA ILE A 50 -12.38 -2.49 -5.54
C ILE A 50 -11.84 -1.74 -6.76
N GLN A 51 -12.38 -2.03 -7.95
CA GLN A 51 -12.03 -1.33 -9.18
C GLN A 51 -12.45 0.14 -9.13
N GLU A 52 -13.65 0.45 -8.62
CA GLU A 52 -14.08 1.83 -8.38
C GLU A 52 -13.12 2.56 -7.44
N ALA A 53 -12.71 1.94 -6.33
CA ALA A 53 -11.74 2.51 -5.41
C ALA A 53 -10.37 2.78 -6.06
N ILE A 54 -9.94 1.91 -6.98
CA ILE A 54 -8.72 2.09 -7.79
C ILE A 54 -8.88 3.30 -8.72
N ASP A 55 -9.94 3.32 -9.52
CA ASP A 55 -10.16 4.33 -10.58
C ASP A 55 -10.43 5.74 -10.04
N THR A 56 -10.89 5.83 -8.80
CA THR A 56 -11.21 7.11 -8.13
C THR A 56 -10.08 7.62 -7.24
N CYS A 57 -8.95 6.90 -7.17
CA CYS A 57 -7.82 7.32 -6.34
C CYS A 57 -7.16 8.59 -6.93
N PRO A 58 -7.13 9.72 -6.19
CA PRO A 58 -6.66 11.00 -6.75
C PRO A 58 -5.14 11.05 -7.03
N VAL A 59 -4.40 10.03 -6.61
CA VAL A 59 -2.93 9.93 -6.74
C VAL A 59 -2.50 8.57 -7.30
N ASP A 60 -3.43 7.79 -7.86
CA ASP A 60 -3.18 6.50 -8.49
C ASP A 60 -2.32 5.55 -7.63
N CYS A 61 -2.55 5.50 -6.32
CA CYS A 61 -1.70 4.73 -5.40
C CYS A 61 -2.19 3.28 -5.18
N ILE A 62 -3.27 2.86 -5.83
CA ILE A 62 -3.88 1.53 -5.61
C ILE A 62 -3.73 0.72 -6.89
N HIS A 63 -3.26 -0.53 -6.79
CA HIS A 63 -2.88 -1.32 -7.96
C HIS A 63 -3.35 -2.78 -7.83
N TRP A 64 -3.88 -3.33 -8.92
CA TRP A 64 -3.90 -4.78 -9.10
C TRP A 64 -2.49 -5.30 -9.32
N VAL A 65 -2.12 -6.34 -8.59
CA VAL A 65 -0.81 -7.00 -8.67
C VAL A 65 -1.00 -8.51 -8.79
N ASP A 66 -0.02 -9.20 -9.36
CA ASP A 66 0.02 -10.65 -9.30
C ASP A 66 0.09 -11.13 -7.84
N TYR A 67 -0.64 -12.18 -7.50
CA TYR A 67 -0.71 -12.68 -6.14
C TYR A 67 0.67 -13.09 -5.57
N THR A 68 1.58 -13.58 -6.42
CA THR A 68 2.96 -13.90 -6.00
C THR A 68 3.75 -12.64 -5.65
N LYS A 69 3.51 -11.54 -6.38
CA LYS A 69 4.14 -10.24 -6.13
C LYS A 69 3.60 -9.59 -4.86
N LEU A 70 2.32 -9.75 -4.56
CA LEU A 70 1.68 -9.20 -3.36
C LEU A 70 2.44 -9.59 -2.08
N ASN A 71 2.79 -10.86 -1.91
CA ASN A 71 3.51 -11.31 -0.71
C ASN A 71 4.88 -10.63 -0.55
N THR A 72 5.54 -10.31 -1.66
CA THR A 72 6.82 -9.59 -1.63
C THR A 72 6.60 -8.12 -1.26
N LEU A 73 5.59 -7.46 -1.83
CA LEU A 73 5.24 -6.08 -1.50
C LEU A 73 4.87 -5.93 -0.02
N GLU A 74 4.12 -6.88 0.52
CA GLU A 74 3.71 -6.91 1.92
C GLU A 74 4.90 -7.13 2.88
N GLU A 75 5.93 -7.87 2.48
CA GLU A 75 7.18 -8.00 3.24
C GLU A 75 8.02 -6.72 3.14
N GLU A 76 8.11 -6.12 1.95
CA GLU A 76 8.84 -4.87 1.70
C GLU A 76 8.27 -3.68 2.47
N ARG A 77 6.94 -3.60 2.56
CA ARG A 77 6.19 -2.58 3.30
C ARG A 77 6.66 -2.44 4.74
N LYS A 78 7.10 -3.51 5.40
CA LYS A 78 7.62 -3.49 6.78
C LYS A 78 8.85 -2.59 6.97
N TYR A 79 9.57 -2.31 5.89
CA TYR A 79 10.79 -1.50 5.90
C TYR A 79 10.59 -0.11 5.27
N GLN A 80 9.38 0.20 4.81
CA GLN A 80 9.07 1.48 4.19
C GLN A 80 9.22 2.63 5.19
N VAL A 81 9.79 3.72 4.70
CA VAL A 81 9.86 5.00 5.40
C VAL A 81 8.75 5.86 4.84
N ILE A 82 7.68 6.07 5.62
CA ILE A 82 6.54 6.85 5.21
C ILE A 82 6.74 8.31 5.64
N PRO A 83 6.74 9.29 4.71
CA PRO A 83 6.81 10.69 5.07
C PRO A 83 5.59 11.11 5.88
N ILE A 84 5.84 11.80 6.99
CA ILE A 84 4.80 12.44 7.78
C ILE A 84 4.15 13.55 6.94
N ALA A 85 2.83 13.68 7.03
CA ALA A 85 2.10 14.75 6.36
C ALA A 85 2.66 16.13 6.75
N GLY A 86 3.00 16.94 5.76
CA GLY A 86 3.63 18.26 5.96
C GLY A 86 5.14 18.25 6.16
N SER A 87 5.81 17.08 6.11
CA SER A 87 7.27 17.01 6.10
C SER A 87 7.84 17.46 4.74
N LEU A 88 9.09 17.96 4.75
CA LEU A 88 9.81 18.37 3.55
C LEU A 88 10.45 17.20 2.77
N VAL A 89 10.16 15.96 3.19
CA VAL A 89 10.75 14.76 2.57
C VAL A 89 9.94 14.40 1.33
N ASP A 90 10.60 14.47 0.17
CA ASP A 90 10.01 14.00 -1.07
C ASP A 90 9.92 12.46 -1.12
N SER A 91 8.91 11.94 -1.83
CA SER A 91 8.65 10.50 -2.00
C SER A 91 9.85 9.75 -2.58
N GLY A 92 10.71 10.38 -3.39
CA GLY A 92 11.94 9.77 -3.89
C GLY A 92 12.95 9.47 -2.77
N ALA A 93 13.16 10.41 -1.85
CA ALA A 93 14.04 10.22 -0.70
C ALA A 93 13.50 9.14 0.24
N ALA A 94 12.19 9.09 0.43
CA ALA A 94 11.49 8.06 1.21
C ALA A 94 11.72 6.65 0.64
N ARG A 95 11.61 6.49 -0.68
CA ARG A 95 11.90 5.21 -1.36
C ARG A 95 13.35 4.79 -1.20
N ILE A 96 14.30 5.71 -1.35
CA ILE A 96 15.74 5.41 -1.14
C ILE A 96 15.99 4.92 0.29
N ALA A 97 15.40 5.59 1.29
CA ALA A 97 15.53 5.18 2.68
C ALA A 97 14.90 3.80 2.94
N SER A 98 13.72 3.54 2.34
CA SER A 98 13.04 2.24 2.41
C SER A 98 13.91 1.10 1.86
N HIS A 99 14.52 1.29 0.69
CA HIS A 99 15.43 0.29 0.11
C HIS A 99 16.66 0.03 0.99
N ARG A 100 17.24 1.07 1.61
CA ARG A 100 18.36 0.92 2.55
C ARG A 100 17.95 0.12 3.79
N ASN A 101 16.78 0.38 4.36
CA ASN A 101 16.26 -0.35 5.50
C ASN A 101 16.07 -1.84 5.19
N LYS A 102 15.48 -2.15 4.03
CA LYS A 102 15.34 -3.53 3.56
C LYS A 102 16.69 -4.24 3.42
N GLN A 103 17.66 -3.63 2.72
CA GLN A 103 18.99 -4.21 2.55
C GLN A 103 19.70 -4.49 3.88
N ASN A 104 19.54 -3.60 4.86
CA ASN A 104 20.11 -3.80 6.19
C ASN A 104 19.42 -4.94 6.94
N ALA A 105 18.10 -5.08 6.81
CA ALA A 105 17.35 -6.18 7.40
C ALA A 105 17.73 -7.54 6.78
N ASP A 106 17.91 -7.58 5.46
CA ASP A 106 18.33 -8.79 4.75
C ASP A 106 19.76 -9.21 5.16
N LYS A 107 20.70 -8.26 5.28
CA LYS A 107 22.06 -8.53 5.79
C LYS A 107 22.08 -9.09 7.22
N LYS A 108 21.11 -8.71 8.05
CA LYS A 108 21.00 -9.16 9.45
C LYS A 108 20.42 -10.58 9.58
N LYS A 109 19.79 -11.10 8.52
CA LYS A 109 19.27 -12.48 8.47
C LYS A 109 20.34 -13.51 8.06
N ILE A 110 21.54 -13.05 7.67
CA ILE A 110 22.73 -13.84 7.32
C ILE A 110 23.60 -13.99 8.56
#